data_AF-A0A7J3DML5-F1
#
_entry.id   AF-A0A7J3DML5-F1
#
_cell.length_a   1.000
_cell.length_b   1.000
_cell.length_c   1.000
_cell.angle_alpha   90.00
_cell.angle_beta   90.00
_cell.angle_gamma   90.00
#
_symmetry.space_group_name_H-M   'P 1'
#
loop_
_entity.id
_entity.type
_entity.pdbx_description
1 polymer ?
#
loop_
_entity_poly.entity_id
_entity_poly.type
_entity_poly.pdbx_seq_one_letter_code
_entity_poly.pdbx_strand_id
1 'polypeptide(L)'
;MNLNPIVMLRHPIRFIGAILEKPNFKKAFFIVLLPTALYALFNLLSGLAIDVFETIKYGATSYLAWIIIAVIIYFVAFLAKGKEIRGKFLPILCAISIIWLLVALLMLVTFVAVYSSPKIFALMMAIRKSPIGTNEVAQIYSLLSNKNMEGLKEYASAHGINLELSDLPAEADLNAFYNTMLIAEAISLLLLFYIIFVYPLSTIKAVTKLGYAQSFVWYLISSLIIVPCLFVLVLHA
;
A
#
# COMPACT_ATOMS: atom_id res chain seq x y z
N MET A 1 -7.39 -19.92 -10.46
CA MET A 1 -8.19 -19.04 -9.58
C MET A 1 -8.10 -17.62 -10.13
N ASN A 2 -9.20 -17.07 -10.65
CA ASN A 2 -9.25 -15.68 -11.11
C ASN A 2 -9.35 -14.77 -9.89
N LEU A 3 -8.35 -13.90 -9.70
CA LEU A 3 -8.41 -12.86 -8.66
C LEU A 3 -9.17 -11.70 -9.26
N ASN A 4 -10.45 -11.56 -8.92
CA ASN A 4 -11.19 -10.35 -9.25
C ASN A 4 -11.26 -9.48 -7.99
N PRO A 5 -10.55 -8.32 -7.96
CA PRO A 5 -10.54 -7.43 -6.80
C PRO A 5 -11.95 -6.94 -6.40
N ILE A 6 -12.87 -6.81 -7.36
CA ILE A 6 -14.25 -6.38 -7.10
C ILE A 6 -15.00 -7.45 -6.30
N VAL A 7 -14.80 -8.73 -6.64
CA VAL A 7 -15.44 -9.86 -5.93
C VAL A 7 -14.91 -9.96 -4.51
N MET A 8 -13.60 -9.74 -4.32
CA MET A 8 -13.00 -9.68 -2.99
C MET A 8 -13.65 -8.57 -2.15
N LEU A 9 -13.76 -7.35 -2.68
CA LEU A 9 -14.34 -6.22 -1.95
C LEU A 9 -15.81 -6.46 -1.57
N ARG A 10 -16.62 -7.00 -2.50
CA ARG A 10 -18.06 -7.28 -2.29
C ARG A 10 -18.30 -8.49 -1.38
N HIS A 11 -17.49 -9.53 -1.46
CA HIS A 11 -17.70 -10.80 -0.78
C HIS A 11 -16.40 -11.38 -0.19
N PRO A 12 -15.78 -10.72 0.80
CA PRO A 12 -14.47 -11.11 1.33
C PRO A 12 -14.45 -12.55 1.86
N ILE A 13 -15.46 -12.95 2.64
CA ILE A 13 -15.52 -14.28 3.25
C ILE A 13 -15.58 -15.39 2.17
N ARG A 14 -16.41 -15.20 1.12
CA ARG A 14 -16.51 -16.18 0.03
C ARG A 14 -15.21 -16.27 -0.76
N PHE A 15 -14.59 -15.13 -1.02
CA PHE A 15 -13.31 -15.05 -1.72
C PHE A 15 -12.18 -15.73 -0.94
N ILE A 16 -12.09 -15.48 0.37
CA ILE A 16 -11.13 -16.14 1.26
C ILE A 16 -11.41 -17.64 1.32
N GLY A 17 -12.67 -18.06 1.44
CA GLY A 17 -13.05 -19.47 1.41
C GLY A 17 -12.54 -20.19 0.17
N ALA A 18 -12.68 -19.58 -1.02
CA ALA A 18 -12.16 -20.14 -2.26
C ALA A 18 -10.63 -20.27 -2.27
N ILE A 19 -9.90 -19.32 -1.66
CA ILE A 19 -8.44 -19.41 -1.49
C ILE A 19 -8.07 -20.55 -0.54
N LEU A 20 -8.82 -20.69 0.56
CA LEU A 20 -8.57 -21.72 1.56
C LEU A 20 -8.76 -23.14 0.99
N GLU A 21 -9.69 -23.31 0.05
CA GLU A 21 -9.96 -24.58 -0.63
C GLU A 21 -8.91 -24.93 -1.70
N LYS A 22 -8.42 -23.93 -2.44
CA LYS A 22 -7.45 -24.12 -3.53
C LYS A 22 -6.26 -23.16 -3.38
N PRO A 23 -5.39 -23.38 -2.38
CA PRO A 23 -4.25 -22.51 -2.14
C PRO A 23 -3.25 -22.58 -3.30
N ASN A 24 -2.71 -21.43 -3.69
CA ASN A 24 -1.66 -21.33 -4.70
C ASN A 24 -0.51 -20.50 -4.16
N PHE A 25 0.50 -21.19 -3.63
CA PHE A 25 1.68 -20.56 -3.03
C PHE A 25 2.42 -19.65 -4.02
N LYS A 26 2.66 -20.14 -5.25
CA LYS A 26 3.38 -19.35 -6.28
C LYS A 26 2.69 -18.02 -6.52
N LYS A 27 1.36 -18.04 -6.62
CA LYS A 27 0.58 -16.82 -6.81
C LYS A 27 0.67 -15.89 -5.60
N ALA A 28 0.50 -16.43 -4.39
CA ALA A 28 0.61 -15.67 -3.15
C ALA A 28 1.98 -15.01 -3.01
N PHE A 29 3.04 -15.74 -3.33
CA PHE A 29 4.42 -15.25 -3.32
C PHE A 29 4.61 -14.03 -4.23
N PHE A 30 4.11 -14.06 -5.47
CA PHE A 30 4.21 -12.92 -6.39
C PHE A 30 3.32 -11.74 -5.99
N ILE A 31 2.15 -11.99 -5.38
CA ILE A 31 1.28 -10.90 -4.89
C ILE A 31 2.00 -10.08 -3.81
N VAL A 32 2.74 -10.74 -2.91
CA VAL A 32 3.47 -10.06 -1.84
C VAL A 32 4.56 -9.12 -2.38
N LEU A 33 5.15 -9.43 -3.53
CA LEU A 33 6.13 -8.55 -4.20
C LEU A 33 5.51 -7.44 -5.03
N LEU A 34 4.19 -7.46 -5.27
CA LEU A 34 3.55 -6.51 -6.17
C LEU A 34 3.74 -5.05 -5.71
N PRO A 35 3.60 -4.69 -4.41
CA PRO A 35 3.93 -3.35 -3.93
C PRO A 35 5.38 -2.95 -4.22
N THR A 36 6.35 -3.85 -4.04
CA THR A 36 7.77 -3.58 -4.32
C THR A 36 8.02 -3.35 -5.81
N ALA A 37 7.39 -4.15 -6.68
CA ALA A 37 7.49 -3.96 -8.12
C ALA A 37 6.87 -2.62 -8.57
N LEU A 38 5.73 -2.24 -7.98
CA LEU A 38 5.10 -0.94 -8.24
C LEU A 38 5.96 0.22 -7.74
N TYR A 39 6.54 0.10 -6.55
CA TYR A 39 7.47 1.10 -6.00
C TYR A 39 8.65 1.34 -6.96
N ALA A 40 9.32 0.28 -7.41
CA ALA A 40 10.42 0.38 -8.37
C ALA A 40 9.97 0.99 -9.70
N LEU A 41 8.80 0.58 -10.21
CA LEU A 41 8.23 1.14 -11.43
C LEU A 41 7.92 2.64 -11.28
N PHE A 42 7.38 3.06 -10.15
CA PHE A 42 7.05 4.46 -9.89
C PHE A 42 8.30 5.33 -9.79
N ASN A 43 9.36 4.85 -9.12
CA ASN A 43 10.65 5.56 -9.12
C ASN A 43 11.24 5.68 -10.53
N LEU A 44 11.17 4.61 -11.34
CA LEU A 44 11.62 4.63 -12.73
C LEU A 44 10.83 5.65 -13.58
N LEU A 45 9.50 5.66 -13.48
CA LEU A 45 8.63 6.59 -14.17
C LEU A 45 8.87 8.03 -13.70
N SER A 46 9.18 8.21 -12.42
CA SER A 46 9.53 9.51 -11.84
C SER A 46 10.90 10.04 -12.27
N GLY A 47 11.74 9.20 -12.89
CA GLY A 47 13.13 9.55 -13.18
C GLY A 47 14.02 9.63 -11.92
N LEU A 48 13.55 9.07 -10.79
CA LEU A 48 14.32 9.01 -9.55
C LEU A 48 15.34 7.87 -9.63
N ALA A 49 16.51 8.08 -9.02
CA ALA A 49 17.49 7.02 -8.87
C ALA A 49 16.88 5.88 -8.03
N ILE A 50 16.97 4.64 -8.54
CA ILE A 50 16.51 3.46 -7.81
C ILE A 50 17.63 3.03 -6.88
N ASP A 51 17.42 3.18 -5.56
CA ASP A 51 18.23 2.47 -4.58
C ASP A 51 17.80 1.00 -4.56
N VAL A 52 18.64 0.16 -5.19
CA VAL A 52 18.43 -1.29 -5.30
C VAL A 52 18.44 -1.94 -3.92
N PHE A 53 19.28 -1.45 -3.00
CA PHE A 53 19.39 -2.02 -1.65
C PHE A 53 18.13 -1.72 -0.84
N GLU A 54 17.63 -0.48 -0.91
CA GLU A 54 16.37 -0.09 -0.26
C GLU A 54 15.17 -0.86 -0.83
N THR A 55 15.12 -1.02 -2.15
CA THR A 55 14.05 -1.78 -2.83
C THR A 55 14.05 -3.26 -2.41
N ILE A 56 15.22 -3.89 -2.32
CA ILE A 56 15.35 -5.28 -1.85
C ILE A 56 14.95 -5.38 -0.38
N LYS A 57 15.40 -4.44 0.46
CA LYS A 57 15.04 -4.39 1.88
C LYS A 57 13.53 -4.32 2.04
N TYR A 58 12.85 -3.47 1.28
CA TYR A 58 11.39 -3.33 1.28
C TYR A 58 10.65 -4.63 0.87
N GLY A 59 11.15 -5.32 -0.16
CA GLY A 59 10.61 -6.63 -0.56
C GLY A 59 10.81 -7.70 0.52
N ALA A 60 11.98 -7.73 1.16
CA ALA A 60 12.30 -8.68 2.22
C ALA A 60 11.43 -8.46 3.48
N THR A 61 11.24 -7.21 3.92
CA THR A 61 10.33 -6.89 5.03
C THR A 61 8.89 -7.23 4.71
N SER A 62 8.45 -7.04 3.46
CA SER A 62 7.11 -7.45 3.01
C SER A 62 6.89 -8.95 3.17
N TYR A 63 7.86 -9.78 2.77
CA TYR A 63 7.78 -11.22 2.97
C TYR A 63 7.81 -11.64 4.44
N LEU A 64 8.68 -11.02 5.23
CA LEU A 64 8.79 -11.33 6.66
C LEU A 64 7.46 -11.04 7.36
N ALA A 65 6.86 -9.90 7.07
CA ALA A 65 5.57 -9.52 7.63
C ALA A 65 4.43 -10.42 7.19
N TRP A 66 4.42 -10.84 5.92
CA TRP A 66 3.47 -11.81 5.40
C TRP A 66 3.47 -13.11 6.20
N ILE A 67 4.67 -13.62 6.48
CA ILE A 67 4.85 -14.82 7.29
C ILE A 67 4.41 -14.57 8.74
N ILE A 68 4.83 -13.47 9.36
CA ILE A 68 4.50 -13.13 10.75
C ILE A 68 2.98 -13.03 10.95
N ILE A 69 2.28 -12.29 10.07
CA ILE A 69 0.82 -12.13 10.14
C ILE A 69 0.13 -13.49 9.97
N ALA A 70 0.63 -14.35 9.08
CA ALA A 70 0.10 -15.70 8.92
C ALA A 70 0.31 -16.58 10.14
N VAL A 71 1.45 -16.48 10.81
CA VAL A 71 1.73 -17.20 12.06
C VAL A 71 0.76 -16.76 13.15
N ILE A 72 0.53 -15.44 13.31
CA ILE A 72 -0.40 -14.90 14.31
C ILE A 72 -1.82 -15.40 14.05
N ILE A 73 -2.31 -15.29 12.81
CA ILE A 73 -3.67 -15.75 12.45
C ILE A 73 -3.79 -17.26 12.63
N TYR A 74 -2.78 -18.04 12.23
CA TYR A 74 -2.77 -19.49 12.43
C TYR A 74 -2.81 -19.86 13.91
N PHE A 75 -2.01 -19.20 14.74
CA PHE A 75 -1.97 -19.45 16.19
C PHE A 75 -3.32 -19.12 16.84
N VAL A 76 -3.90 -17.97 16.51
CA VAL A 76 -5.23 -17.57 17.01
C VAL A 76 -6.31 -18.56 16.55
N ALA A 77 -6.29 -18.97 15.28
CA ALA A 77 -7.21 -19.97 14.78
C ALA A 77 -7.01 -21.33 15.47
N PHE A 78 -5.76 -21.72 15.75
CA PHE A 78 -5.44 -22.93 16.49
C PHE A 78 -5.92 -22.86 17.94
N LEU A 79 -5.83 -21.71 18.62
CA LEU A 79 -6.42 -21.54 19.95
C LEU A 79 -7.96 -21.66 19.91
N ALA A 80 -8.58 -21.14 18.85
CA ALA A 80 -10.04 -21.14 18.72
C ALA A 80 -10.63 -22.50 18.33
N LYS A 81 -9.91 -23.30 17.53
CA LYS A 81 -10.43 -24.53 16.88
C LYS A 81 -9.55 -25.76 17.05
N GLY A 82 -8.39 -25.63 17.68
CA GLY A 82 -7.48 -26.72 18.01
C GLY A 82 -7.06 -27.55 16.79
N LYS A 83 -7.30 -28.86 16.87
CA LYS A 83 -6.84 -29.84 15.88
C LYS A 83 -7.47 -29.63 14.49
N GLU A 84 -8.63 -28.97 14.38
CA GLU A 84 -9.31 -28.70 13.09
C GLU A 84 -8.51 -27.77 12.16
N ILE A 85 -7.50 -27.07 12.69
CA ILE A 85 -6.66 -26.11 11.96
C ILE A 85 -5.31 -26.73 11.54
N ARG A 86 -4.97 -27.93 12.01
CA ARG A 86 -3.70 -28.60 11.64
C ARG A 86 -3.59 -28.73 10.12
N GLY A 87 -2.44 -28.34 9.57
CA GLY A 87 -2.17 -28.37 8.14
C GLY A 87 -2.75 -27.20 7.33
N LYS A 88 -3.50 -26.28 7.95
CA LYS A 88 -4.10 -25.11 7.25
C LYS A 88 -3.20 -23.88 7.19
N PHE A 89 -1.94 -23.98 7.61
CA PHE A 89 -1.01 -22.85 7.57
C PHE A 89 -0.80 -22.31 6.15
N LEU A 90 -0.51 -23.19 5.18
CA LEU A 90 -0.31 -22.78 3.78
C LEU A 90 -1.55 -22.09 3.17
N PRO A 91 -2.78 -22.62 3.33
CA PRO A 91 -4.01 -21.90 2.97
C PRO A 91 -4.13 -20.51 3.59
N ILE A 92 -3.86 -20.38 4.89
CA ILE A 92 -3.94 -19.10 5.62
C ILE A 92 -2.90 -18.12 5.10
N LEU A 93 -1.67 -18.58 4.90
CA LEU A 93 -0.59 -17.81 4.30
C LEU A 93 -1.01 -17.28 2.91
N CYS A 94 -1.60 -18.14 2.07
CA CYS A 94 -2.12 -17.72 0.76
C CYS A 94 -3.24 -16.67 0.87
N ALA A 95 -4.19 -16.84 1.80
CA ALA A 95 -5.25 -15.85 2.01
C ALA A 95 -4.69 -14.49 2.42
N ILE A 96 -3.75 -14.47 3.35
CA ILE A 96 -3.17 -13.22 3.88
C ILE A 96 -2.40 -12.44 2.82
N SER A 97 -1.85 -13.10 1.79
CA SER A 97 -1.15 -12.42 0.69
C SER A 97 -2.02 -11.36 -0.02
N ILE A 98 -3.35 -11.49 0.02
CA ILE A 98 -4.29 -10.53 -0.57
C ILE A 98 -4.22 -9.15 0.08
N ILE A 99 -3.72 -9.03 1.32
CA ILE A 99 -3.43 -7.72 1.92
C ILE A 99 -2.46 -6.93 1.04
N TRP A 100 -1.41 -7.57 0.49
CA TRP A 100 -0.45 -6.91 -0.40
C TRP A 100 -1.07 -6.53 -1.75
N LEU A 101 -2.07 -7.28 -2.23
CA LEU A 101 -2.83 -6.86 -3.41
C LEU A 101 -3.61 -5.57 -3.13
N LEU A 102 -4.23 -5.44 -1.95
CA LEU A 102 -4.92 -4.22 -1.54
C LEU A 102 -3.95 -3.05 -1.34
N VAL A 103 -2.77 -3.30 -0.78
CA VAL A 103 -1.70 -2.29 -0.66
C VAL A 103 -1.24 -1.84 -2.05
N ALA A 104 -1.05 -2.76 -3.00
CA ALA A 104 -0.71 -2.42 -4.37
C ALA A 104 -1.79 -1.55 -5.05
N LEU A 105 -3.07 -1.83 -4.80
CA LEU A 105 -4.18 -1.00 -5.28
C LEU A 105 -4.17 0.39 -4.62
N LEU A 106 -3.90 0.47 -3.32
CA LEU A 106 -3.73 1.73 -2.60
C LEU A 106 -2.61 2.56 -3.22
N MET A 107 -1.44 1.96 -3.45
CA MET A 107 -0.30 2.62 -4.11
C MET A 107 -0.64 3.12 -5.51
N LEU A 108 -1.40 2.35 -6.30
CA LEU A 108 -1.86 2.78 -7.62
C LEU A 108 -2.80 3.99 -7.54
N VAL A 109 -3.74 3.99 -6.60
CA VAL A 109 -4.64 5.13 -6.38
C VAL A 109 -3.85 6.37 -5.97
N THR A 110 -2.92 6.24 -5.03
CA THR A 110 -2.03 7.33 -4.60
C THR A 110 -1.18 7.83 -5.76
N PHE A 111 -0.60 6.93 -6.56
CA PHE A 111 0.21 7.30 -7.72
C PHE A 111 -0.60 8.09 -8.76
N VAL A 112 -1.78 7.59 -9.14
CA VAL A 112 -2.68 8.29 -10.08
C VAL A 112 -3.08 9.65 -9.53
N ALA A 113 -3.37 9.75 -8.24
CA ALA A 113 -3.68 11.03 -7.60
C ALA A 113 -2.50 12.00 -7.72
N VAL A 114 -1.32 11.59 -7.28
CA VAL A 114 -0.09 12.39 -7.29
C VAL A 114 0.24 12.88 -8.71
N TYR A 115 0.21 11.99 -9.70
CA TYR A 115 0.53 12.31 -11.09
C TYR A 115 -0.57 13.07 -11.83
N SER A 116 -1.79 13.07 -11.32
CA SER A 116 -2.85 13.95 -11.84
C SER A 116 -2.67 15.41 -11.42
N SER A 117 -1.74 15.71 -10.50
CA SER A 117 -1.39 17.08 -10.14
C SER A 117 -0.51 17.73 -11.20
N PRO A 118 -0.93 18.84 -11.83
CA PRO A 118 -0.06 19.50 -12.78
C PRO A 118 1.14 20.18 -12.07
N LYS A 119 1.03 20.53 -10.78
CA LYS A 119 2.14 21.05 -9.96
C LYS A 119 3.19 19.98 -9.69
N ILE A 120 2.77 18.76 -9.34
CA ILE A 120 3.70 17.65 -9.09
C ILE A 120 4.29 17.15 -10.41
N PHE A 121 3.50 17.14 -11.48
CA PHE A 121 3.99 16.82 -12.82
C PHE A 121 5.06 17.82 -13.30
N ALA A 122 4.83 19.13 -13.14
CA ALA A 122 5.81 20.17 -13.46
C ALA A 122 7.08 20.03 -12.59
N LEU A 123 6.90 19.78 -11.29
CA LEU A 123 8.02 19.51 -10.38
C LEU A 123 8.82 18.27 -10.83
N MET A 124 8.15 17.19 -11.17
CA MET A 124 8.78 15.96 -11.65
C MET A 124 9.51 16.15 -12.98
N MET A 125 8.94 16.92 -13.91
CA MET A 125 9.61 17.27 -15.17
C MET A 125 10.87 18.10 -14.92
N ALA A 126 10.86 18.99 -13.92
CA ALA A 126 12.05 19.73 -13.49
C ALA A 126 13.10 18.83 -12.81
N ILE A 127 12.66 17.88 -11.97
CA ILE A 127 13.51 16.86 -11.35
C ILE A 127 14.14 15.97 -12.43
N ARG A 128 13.40 15.52 -13.44
CA ARG A 128 13.96 14.64 -14.49
C ARG A 128 15.07 15.29 -15.31
N LYS A 129 15.11 16.63 -15.36
CA LYS A 129 16.15 17.42 -16.03
C LYS A 129 17.38 17.69 -15.14
N SER A 130 17.34 17.34 -13.85
CA SER A 130 18.39 17.62 -12.88
C SER A 130 18.72 16.35 -12.06
N PRO A 131 19.98 15.97 -11.83
CA PRO A 131 20.29 14.79 -11.02
C PRO A 131 20.07 15.11 -9.53
N ILE A 132 18.83 14.99 -9.06
CA ILE A 132 18.45 15.26 -7.66
C ILE A 132 18.05 13.94 -6.97
N GLY A 133 18.45 13.77 -5.72
CA GLY A 133 18.08 12.64 -4.88
C GLY A 133 16.70 12.79 -4.23
N THR A 134 16.21 11.70 -3.64
CA THR A 134 14.87 11.60 -3.02
C THR A 134 14.64 12.56 -1.86
N ASN A 135 15.70 12.87 -1.09
CA ASN A 135 15.62 13.81 0.04
C ASN A 135 15.39 15.25 -0.43
N GLU A 136 16.02 15.66 -1.53
CA GLU A 136 15.83 17.00 -2.08
C GLU A 136 14.41 17.17 -2.66
N VAL A 137 13.83 16.11 -3.24
CA VAL A 137 12.44 16.12 -3.72
C VAL A 137 11.45 16.34 -2.58
N ALA A 138 11.66 15.69 -1.42
CA ALA A 138 10.81 15.88 -0.24
C ALA A 138 10.88 17.33 0.28
N GLN A 139 12.08 17.93 0.27
CA GLN A 139 12.28 19.32 0.68
C GLN A 139 11.61 20.32 -0.26
N ILE A 140 11.73 20.10 -1.58
CA ILE A 140 11.07 20.92 -2.60
C ILE A 140 9.54 20.83 -2.46
N TYR A 141 9.01 19.62 -2.28
CA TYR A 141 7.58 19.42 -2.07
C TYR A 141 7.07 20.12 -0.81
N SER A 142 7.83 20.06 0.28
CA SER A 142 7.52 20.79 1.53
C SER A 142 7.44 22.30 1.30
N LEU A 143 8.41 22.87 0.57
CA LEU A 143 8.43 24.31 0.25
C LEU A 143 7.25 24.72 -0.63
N LEU A 144 6.90 23.90 -1.63
CA LEU A 144 5.73 24.10 -2.49
C LEU A 144 4.40 24.02 -1.72
N SER A 145 4.26 23.03 -0.84
CA SER A 145 3.06 22.83 -0.03
C SER A 145 2.82 23.99 0.94
N ASN A 146 3.89 24.52 1.51
CA ASN A 146 3.87 25.69 2.39
C ASN A 146 3.73 27.03 1.65
N LYS A 147 3.60 27.01 0.31
CA LYS A 147 3.58 28.21 -0.56
C LYS A 147 4.80 29.12 -0.38
N ASN A 148 5.93 28.58 0.11
CA ASN A 148 7.15 29.33 0.33
C ASN A 148 7.97 29.41 -0.96
N MET A 149 7.53 30.28 -1.87
CA MET A 149 8.11 30.43 -3.20
C MET A 149 9.52 31.06 -3.17
N GLU A 150 9.85 31.86 -2.14
CA GLU A 150 11.20 32.39 -1.93
C GLU A 150 12.16 31.28 -1.50
N GLY A 151 11.80 30.50 -0.48
CA GLY A 151 12.62 29.37 -0.02
C GLY A 151 12.81 28.30 -1.10
N LEU A 152 11.80 28.10 -1.96
CA LEU A 152 11.92 27.22 -3.13
C LEU A 152 12.97 27.72 -4.13
N LYS A 153 12.97 29.03 -4.43
CA LYS A 153 13.95 29.63 -5.36
C LYS A 153 15.36 29.63 -4.78
N GLU A 154 15.52 29.91 -3.49
CA GLU A 154 16.80 29.84 -2.80
C GLU A 154 17.34 28.42 -2.79
N TYR A 155 16.50 27.44 -2.45
CA TYR A 155 16.87 26.02 -2.43
C TYR A 155 17.26 25.53 -3.84
N ALA A 156 16.46 25.89 -4.85
CA ALA A 156 16.72 25.54 -6.24
C ALA A 156 18.03 26.14 -6.76
N SER A 157 18.28 27.43 -6.46
CA SER A 157 19.52 28.12 -6.83
C SER A 157 20.74 27.50 -6.14
N ALA A 158 20.63 27.21 -4.83
CA ALA A 158 21.71 26.61 -4.05
C ALA A 158 22.10 25.19 -4.51
N HIS A 159 21.16 24.45 -5.10
CA HIS A 159 21.37 23.08 -5.58
C HIS A 159 21.43 22.99 -7.12
N GLY A 160 21.51 24.12 -7.83
CA GLY A 160 21.64 24.15 -9.30
C GLY A 160 20.43 23.59 -10.07
N ILE A 161 19.25 23.61 -9.46
CA ILE A 161 18.00 23.07 -10.04
C ILE A 161 17.34 24.16 -10.86
N ASN A 162 17.22 23.96 -12.18
CA ASN A 162 16.56 24.93 -13.05
C ASN A 162 15.03 24.72 -13.01
N LEU A 163 14.36 25.43 -12.09
CA LEU A 163 12.91 25.39 -11.90
C LEU A 163 12.23 26.47 -12.75
N GLU A 164 11.92 26.14 -14.01
CA GLU A 164 10.99 26.92 -14.85
C GLU A 164 9.56 26.75 -14.30
N LEU A 165 9.22 27.54 -13.27
CA LEU A 165 7.91 27.53 -12.60
C LEU A 165 6.80 28.25 -13.40
N SER A 166 7.10 28.69 -14.62
CA SER A 166 6.17 29.42 -15.51
C SER A 166 5.02 28.57 -16.05
N ASP A 167 5.10 27.24 -15.92
CA ASP A 167 4.10 26.29 -16.44
C ASP A 167 3.08 25.83 -15.38
N LEU A 168 2.86 26.63 -14.32
CA LEU A 168 1.81 26.33 -13.35
C LEU A 168 0.42 26.44 -14.02
N PRO A 169 -0.43 25.41 -13.88
CA PRO A 169 -1.69 25.31 -14.62
C PRO A 169 -2.70 26.40 -14.20
N ALA A 170 -3.62 26.75 -15.10
CA ALA A 170 -4.66 27.76 -14.88
C ALA A 170 -5.66 27.34 -13.77
N GLU A 171 -6.39 28.30 -13.19
CA GLU A 171 -7.35 28.08 -12.08
C GLU A 171 -8.41 26.99 -12.36
N ALA A 172 -8.78 26.76 -13.63
CA ALA A 172 -9.70 25.70 -14.03
C ALA A 172 -9.16 24.28 -13.76
N ASP A 173 -7.84 24.08 -13.80
CA ASP A 173 -7.18 22.80 -13.52
C ASP A 173 -7.07 22.50 -12.01
N LEU A 174 -7.11 23.55 -11.18
CA LEU A 174 -7.06 23.41 -9.72
C LEU A 174 -8.33 22.73 -9.16
N ASN A 175 -9.52 23.06 -9.68
CA ASN A 175 -10.76 22.43 -9.23
C ASN A 175 -10.84 20.95 -9.62
N ALA A 176 -10.42 20.60 -10.84
CA ALA A 176 -10.33 19.20 -11.28
C ALA A 176 -9.33 18.42 -10.42
N PHE A 177 -8.18 19.03 -10.12
CA PHE A 177 -7.16 18.46 -9.24
C PHE A 177 -7.68 18.20 -7.81
N TYR A 178 -8.32 19.18 -7.17
CA TYR A 178 -8.88 19.01 -5.82
C TYR A 178 -9.93 17.92 -5.76
N ASN A 179 -10.81 17.82 -6.77
CA ASN A 179 -11.81 16.76 -6.85
C ASN A 179 -11.16 15.37 -7.00
N THR A 180 -10.15 15.24 -7.87
CA THR A 180 -9.41 13.97 -8.03
C THR A 180 -8.68 13.58 -6.75
N MET A 181 -8.04 14.53 -6.06
CA MET A 181 -7.37 14.30 -4.78
C MET A 181 -8.34 13.86 -3.69
N LEU A 182 -9.50 14.52 -3.57
CA LEU A 182 -10.52 14.17 -2.58
C LEU A 182 -11.09 12.76 -2.83
N ILE A 183 -11.35 12.40 -4.09
CA ILE A 183 -11.78 11.04 -4.45
C ILE A 183 -10.70 10.01 -4.13
N ALA A 184 -9.44 10.30 -4.46
CA ALA A 184 -8.33 9.40 -4.17
C ALA A 184 -8.11 9.20 -2.67
N GLU A 185 -8.24 10.26 -1.87
CA GLU A 185 -8.18 10.19 -0.41
C GLU A 185 -9.32 9.34 0.15
N ALA A 186 -10.56 9.55 -0.30
CA ALA A 186 -11.70 8.74 0.12
C ALA A 186 -11.51 7.25 -0.22
N ILE A 187 -11.05 6.94 -1.44
CA ILE A 187 -10.73 5.56 -1.84
C ILE A 187 -9.59 4.98 -1.00
N SER A 188 -8.56 5.79 -0.70
CA SER A 188 -7.41 5.38 0.10
C SER A 188 -7.82 5.03 1.53
N LEU A 189 -8.66 5.86 2.16
CA LEU A 189 -9.21 5.60 3.50
C LEU A 189 -10.08 4.34 3.51
N LEU A 190 -10.90 4.12 2.48
CA LEU A 190 -11.70 2.90 2.35
C LEU A 190 -10.83 1.65 2.21
N LEU A 191 -9.77 1.71 1.39
CA LEU A 191 -8.81 0.60 1.24
C LEU A 191 -8.03 0.34 2.52
N LEU A 192 -7.57 1.39 3.21
CA LEU A 192 -6.88 1.29 4.49
C LEU A 192 -7.78 0.62 5.55
N PHE A 193 -9.03 1.06 5.65
CA PHE A 193 -10.02 0.44 6.53
C PHE A 193 -10.21 -1.05 6.20
N TYR A 194 -10.22 -1.39 4.92
CA TYR A 194 -10.35 -2.77 4.47
C TYR A 194 -9.13 -3.62 4.84
N ILE A 195 -7.92 -3.10 4.63
CA ILE A 195 -6.64 -3.74 4.94
C ILE A 195 -6.51 -4.01 6.43
N ILE A 196 -6.81 -3.02 7.26
CA ILE A 196 -6.58 -3.08 8.70
C ILE A 196 -7.68 -3.87 9.39
N PHE A 197 -8.95 -3.66 9.03
CA PHE A 197 -10.09 -4.19 9.79
C PHE A 197 -10.84 -5.30 9.05
N VAL A 198 -11.38 -4.99 7.87
CA VAL A 198 -12.37 -5.87 7.22
C VAL A 198 -11.74 -7.20 6.79
N TYR A 199 -10.57 -7.14 6.16
CA TYR A 199 -9.92 -8.32 5.60
C TYR A 199 -9.37 -9.28 6.67
N PRO A 200 -8.62 -8.81 7.70
CA PRO A 200 -8.14 -9.70 8.77
C PRO A 200 -9.30 -10.32 9.56
N LEU A 201 -10.34 -9.55 9.89
CA LEU A 201 -11.54 -10.07 10.55
C LEU A 201 -12.24 -11.14 9.70
N SER A 202 -12.42 -10.87 8.41
CA SER A 202 -13.04 -11.83 7.48
C SER A 202 -12.20 -13.10 7.33
N THR A 203 -10.87 -12.97 7.39
CA THR A 203 -9.93 -14.10 7.33
C THR A 203 -10.04 -14.97 8.56
N ILE A 204 -10.00 -14.38 9.77
CA ILE A 204 -10.20 -15.11 11.03
C ILE A 204 -11.54 -15.83 11.02
N LYS A 205 -12.60 -15.14 10.60
CA LYS A 205 -13.93 -15.73 10.50
C LYS A 205 -13.98 -16.90 9.50
N ALA A 206 -13.41 -16.73 8.30
CA ALA A 206 -13.42 -17.78 7.28
C ALA A 206 -12.62 -19.02 7.72
N VAL A 207 -11.49 -18.81 8.39
CA VAL A 207 -10.60 -19.88 8.87
C VAL A 207 -11.24 -20.62 10.04
N THR A 208 -11.78 -19.89 11.02
CA THR A 208 -12.33 -20.48 12.25
C THR A 208 -13.79 -20.91 12.11
N LYS A 209 -14.51 -20.41 11.10
CA LYS A 209 -15.97 -20.61 10.90
C LYS A 209 -16.82 -20.23 12.11
N LEU A 210 -16.34 -19.32 12.96
CA LEU A 210 -17.07 -18.84 14.14
C LEU A 210 -18.11 -17.78 13.77
N GLY A 211 -19.02 -17.49 14.71
CA GLY A 211 -19.93 -16.35 14.61
C GLY A 211 -19.20 -15.01 14.55
N TYR A 212 -19.89 -13.93 14.15
CA TYR A 212 -19.28 -12.61 14.03
C TYR A 212 -18.70 -12.09 15.34
N ALA A 213 -19.43 -12.20 16.45
CA ALA A 213 -18.97 -11.72 17.76
C ALA A 213 -17.69 -12.43 18.23
N GLN A 214 -17.64 -13.76 18.11
CA GLN A 214 -16.46 -14.54 18.49
C GLN A 214 -15.27 -14.24 17.57
N SER A 215 -15.50 -14.13 16.26
CA SER A 215 -14.45 -13.76 15.30
C SER A 215 -13.90 -12.36 15.57
N PHE A 216 -14.75 -11.43 16.03
CA PHE A 216 -14.36 -10.08 16.39
C PHE A 216 -13.47 -10.06 17.64
N VAL A 217 -13.77 -10.85 18.66
CA VAL A 217 -12.89 -10.98 19.85
C VAL A 217 -11.51 -11.51 19.45
N TRP A 218 -11.45 -12.56 18.62
CA TRP A 218 -10.18 -13.08 18.13
C TRP A 218 -9.44 -12.10 17.23
N TYR A 219 -10.17 -11.32 16.43
CA TYR A 219 -9.60 -10.21 15.68
C TYR A 219 -8.96 -9.19 16.62
N LEU A 220 -9.64 -8.72 17.67
CA LEU A 220 -9.07 -7.78 18.64
C LEU A 220 -7.76 -8.29 19.24
N ILE A 221 -7.73 -9.56 19.67
CA ILE A 221 -6.52 -10.18 20.22
C ILE A 221 -5.38 -10.20 19.19
N SER A 222 -5.67 -10.60 17.95
CA SER A 222 -4.67 -10.64 16.87
C SER A 222 -4.23 -9.24 16.41
N SER A 223 -5.12 -8.25 16.49
CA SER A 223 -4.94 -6.90 15.97
C SER A 223 -3.87 -6.13 16.73
N LEU A 224 -3.67 -6.42 18.02
CA LEU A 224 -2.58 -5.85 18.83
C LEU A 224 -1.20 -6.08 18.23
N ILE A 225 -1.02 -7.12 17.40
CA ILE A 225 0.25 -7.45 16.75
C ILE A 225 0.16 -7.22 15.23
N ILE A 226 -0.96 -7.60 14.60
CA ILE A 226 -1.15 -7.44 13.15
C ILE A 226 -1.16 -5.97 12.75
N VAL A 227 -1.83 -5.11 13.51
CA VAL A 227 -2.01 -3.69 13.16
C VAL A 227 -0.68 -2.94 13.19
N PRO A 228 0.17 -3.05 14.23
CA PRO A 228 1.53 -2.47 14.19
C PRO A 228 2.37 -3.00 13.02
N CYS A 229 2.33 -4.31 12.73
CA CYS A 229 3.06 -4.87 11.58
C CYS A 229 2.59 -4.25 10.26
N LEU A 230 1.28 -4.11 10.06
CA LEU A 230 0.72 -3.45 8.88
C LEU A 230 1.07 -1.97 8.84
N PHE A 231 1.02 -1.25 9.96
CA PHE A 231 1.38 0.17 10.02
C PHE A 231 2.84 0.43 9.68
N VAL A 232 3.77 -0.38 10.18
CA VAL A 232 5.20 -0.26 9.85
C VAL A 232 5.45 -0.47 8.34
N LEU A 233 4.63 -1.25 7.64
CA LEU A 233 4.81 -1.52 6.22
C LEU A 233 4.03 -0.59 5.30
N VAL A 234 2.91 -0.04 5.78
CA VAL A 234 2.04 0.86 5.02
C VAL A 234 2.45 2.33 5.21
N LEU A 235 3.02 2.70 6.37
CA LEU A 235 3.43 4.07 6.67
C LEU A 235 4.95 4.32 6.63
N HIS A 236 5.79 3.29 6.42
CA HIS A 236 7.23 3.47 6.18
C HIS A 236 7.67 2.93 4.80
N ALA A 237 6.73 2.80 3.87
CA ALA A 237 6.98 2.66 2.43
C ALA A 237 6.85 4.04 1.78
#